data_AF-A0A9E5VRU3-F1
#
_entry.id   AF-A0A9E5VRU3-F1
#
_cell.length_a   1.000
_cell.length_b   1.000
_cell.length_c   1.000
_cell.angle_alpha   90.00
_cell.angle_beta   90.00
_cell.angle_gamma   90.00
#
_symmetry.space_group_name_H-M   'P 1'
#
loop_
_entity.id
_entity.type
_entity.pdbx_description
1 polymer ?
#
loop_
_entity_poly.entity_id
_entity_poly.type
_entity_poly.pdbx_seq_one_letter_code
_entity_poly.pdbx_strand_id
1 'polypeptide(L)'
;YFVLQCEDEQNKKTVDSAMESLSYTGIGGKKTSGFGKFSFTASPLEPGDVLHDLLTRQSSKYMLISLLHPKAEDIRGIKETGSYQIIRRGGFIYSDDHGDEMVKKNDLHVFNSGSCFGEKYHGEVASVSNGGSHPVYRYAKGFYMGVLPW
;
A
#
# COMPACT_ATOMS: atom_id res chain seq x y z
N TYR A 1 10.33 7.53 -3.55
CA TYR A 1 10.46 7.37 -2.10
C TYR A 1 9.15 6.81 -1.56
N PHE A 2 9.16 6.21 -0.37
CA PHE A 2 7.95 5.82 0.37
C PHE A 2 8.19 6.04 1.86
N VAL A 3 7.11 6.07 2.63
CA VAL A 3 7.16 6.15 4.10
C VAL A 3 6.87 4.78 4.67
N LEU A 4 7.65 4.38 5.67
CA LEU A 4 7.50 3.11 6.37
C LEU A 4 7.24 3.39 7.85
N GLN A 5 6.24 2.71 8.40
CA GLN A 5 6.05 2.59 9.83
C GLN A 5 6.09 1.10 10.19
N CYS A 6 6.96 0.74 11.12
CA CYS A 6 7.06 -0.60 11.68
C CYS A 6 6.71 -0.56 13.16
N GLU A 7 6.12 -1.64 13.67
CA GLU A 7 5.81 -1.78 15.09
C GLU A 7 7.07 -1.97 15.93
N ASP A 8 8.06 -2.68 15.39
CA ASP A 8 9.31 -3.00 16.05
C ASP A 8 10.50 -3.06 15.07
N GLU A 9 11.69 -3.11 15.64
CA GLU A 9 12.96 -3.19 14.91
C GLU A 9 13.15 -4.49 14.12
N GLN A 10 12.51 -5.59 14.53
CA GLN A 10 12.63 -6.86 13.82
C GLN A 10 11.86 -6.82 12.50
N ASN A 11 10.68 -6.23 12.50
CA ASN A 11 9.89 -5.93 11.32
C ASN A 11 10.65 -4.97 10.38
N LYS A 12 11.28 -3.94 10.93
CA LYS A 12 12.11 -3.01 10.15
C LYS A 12 13.27 -3.74 9.46
N LYS A 13 14.04 -4.56 10.18
CA LYS A 13 15.15 -5.36 9.62
C LYS A 13 14.68 -6.30 8.50
N THR A 14 13.49 -6.87 8.64
CA THR A 14 12.89 -7.74 7.64
C THR A 14 12.59 -6.96 6.35
N VAL A 15 12.00 -5.76 6.48
CA VAL A 15 11.74 -4.88 5.33
C VAL A 15 13.05 -4.41 4.69
N ASP A 16 14.04 -4.01 5.47
CA ASP A 16 15.34 -3.55 4.97
C ASP A 16 16.04 -4.67 4.16
N SER A 17 16.04 -5.90 4.68
CA SER A 17 16.58 -7.07 3.98
C SER A 17 15.84 -7.36 2.67
N ALA A 18 14.51 -7.23 2.68
CA ALA A 18 13.70 -7.40 1.48
C ALA A 18 13.98 -6.29 0.45
N MET A 19 14.15 -5.04 0.88
CA MET A 19 14.48 -3.90 0.02
C MET A 19 15.88 -4.04 -0.60
N GLU A 20 16.86 -4.53 0.17
CA GLU A 20 18.19 -4.83 -0.35
C GLU A 20 18.14 -5.92 -1.42
N SER A 21 17.45 -7.03 -1.17
CA SER A 21 17.24 -8.09 -2.18
C SER A 21 16.53 -7.56 -3.44
N LEU A 22 15.50 -6.72 -3.25
CA LEU A 22 14.77 -6.08 -4.35
C LEU A 22 15.64 -5.11 -5.14
N SER A 23 16.64 -4.47 -4.53
CA SER A 23 17.54 -3.52 -5.21
C SER A 23 18.31 -4.19 -6.36
N TYR A 24 18.70 -5.46 -6.17
CA TYR A 24 19.41 -6.26 -7.18
C TYR A 24 18.48 -6.81 -8.27
N THR A 25 17.25 -7.19 -7.91
CA THR A 25 16.28 -7.82 -8.85
C THR A 25 15.45 -6.79 -9.61
N GLY A 26 15.21 -5.62 -9.02
CA GLY A 26 14.42 -4.52 -9.55
C GLY A 26 12.92 -4.61 -9.26
N ILE A 27 12.24 -3.47 -9.29
CA ILE A 27 10.79 -3.33 -9.07
C ILE A 27 10.10 -2.90 -10.37
N GLY A 28 9.04 -3.62 -10.73
CA GLY A 28 8.21 -3.31 -11.89
C GLY A 28 8.93 -3.42 -13.24
N GLY A 29 8.25 -3.02 -14.31
CA GLY A 29 8.81 -2.97 -15.66
C GLY A 29 9.32 -4.32 -16.20
N LYS A 30 10.13 -4.24 -17.26
CA LYS A 30 10.80 -5.39 -17.87
C LYS A 30 12.16 -5.62 -17.20
N LYS A 31 12.14 -6.25 -16.02
CA LYS A 31 13.36 -6.49 -15.20
C LYS A 31 14.47 -7.20 -15.97
N THR A 32 14.10 -8.18 -16.81
CA THR A 32 15.03 -8.93 -17.67
C THR A 32 15.66 -8.09 -18.79
N SER A 33 15.10 -6.93 -19.11
CA SER A 33 15.66 -5.96 -20.06
C SER A 33 16.46 -4.84 -19.39
N GLY A 34 16.80 -5.00 -18.10
CA GLY A 34 17.66 -4.08 -17.34
C GLY A 34 16.93 -2.95 -16.59
N PHE A 35 15.60 -2.91 -16.59
CA PHE A 35 14.83 -1.87 -15.90
C PHE A 35 14.54 -2.21 -14.43
N GLY A 36 14.30 -1.18 -13.62
CA GLY A 36 13.71 -1.32 -12.27
C GLY A 36 14.70 -1.52 -11.13
N LYS A 37 15.99 -1.73 -11.40
CA LYS A 37 17.05 -1.72 -10.37
C LYS A 37 17.14 -0.34 -9.71
N PHE A 38 17.51 -0.31 -8.45
CA PHE A 38 17.61 0.92 -7.66
C PHE A 38 18.68 0.76 -6.57
N SER A 39 19.10 1.89 -6.01
CA SER A 39 19.73 1.95 -4.69
C SER A 39 18.80 2.70 -3.75
N PHE A 40 18.90 2.44 -2.45
CA PHE A 40 18.08 3.13 -1.47
C PHE A 40 18.87 3.47 -0.22
N THR A 41 18.37 4.48 0.48
CA THR A 41 18.80 4.88 1.80
C THR A 41 17.56 5.06 2.65
N ALA A 42 17.64 4.69 3.93
CA ALA A 42 16.60 4.95 4.90
C ALA A 42 17.04 6.09 5.81
N SER A 43 16.13 7.01 6.09
CA SER A 43 16.33 8.10 7.04
C SER A 43 15.09 8.23 7.91
N PRO A 44 15.25 8.43 9.23
CA PRO A 44 14.11 8.73 10.09
C PRO A 44 13.45 10.03 9.65
N LEU A 45 12.14 10.13 9.90
CA LEU A 45 11.41 11.40 9.82
C LEU A 45 11.41 12.00 11.23
N GLU A 46 12.05 13.14 11.39
CA GLU A 46 12.26 13.76 12.70
C GLU A 46 11.10 14.71 13.03
N PRO A 47 10.78 14.92 14.32
CA PRO A 47 9.86 15.97 14.74
C PRO A 47 10.26 17.35 14.17
N GLY A 48 9.30 18.05 13.55
CA GLY A 48 9.54 19.32 12.85
C GLY A 48 9.75 19.18 11.34
N ASP A 49 9.94 17.96 10.82
CA ASP A 49 9.78 17.71 9.38
C ASP A 49 8.30 17.88 9.00
N VAL A 50 8.02 18.66 7.96
CA VAL A 50 6.64 18.90 7.48
C VAL A 50 5.87 17.60 7.27
N LEU A 51 6.54 16.57 6.74
CA LEU A 51 5.91 15.27 6.53
C LEU A 51 5.64 14.53 7.85
N HIS A 52 6.57 14.55 8.81
CA HIS A 52 6.36 13.99 10.14
C HIS A 52 5.14 14.63 10.81
N ASP A 53 5.07 15.96 10.77
CA ASP A 53 4.00 16.73 11.38
C ASP A 53 2.65 16.39 10.72
N LEU A 54 2.58 16.27 9.39
CA LEU A 54 1.36 15.87 8.69
C LEU A 54 0.93 14.42 9.00
N LEU A 55 1.87 13.49 9.16
CA LEU A 55 1.57 12.09 9.48
C LEU A 55 1.04 11.91 10.92
N THR A 56 1.54 12.73 11.85
CA THR A 56 1.20 12.67 13.28
C THR A 56 0.05 13.60 13.67
N ARG A 57 -0.30 14.56 12.82
CA ARG A 57 -1.40 15.52 13.02
C ARG A 57 -2.75 14.84 13.24
N GLN A 58 -3.43 15.25 14.31
CA GLN A 58 -4.86 15.03 14.48
C GLN A 58 -5.64 16.07 13.67
N SER A 59 -6.58 15.61 12.83
CA SER A 59 -7.40 16.47 11.98
C SER A 59 -8.83 15.94 11.90
N SER A 60 -9.76 16.79 11.49
CA SER A 60 -11.10 16.39 11.06
C SER A 60 -11.13 15.79 9.64
N LYS A 61 -10.00 15.85 8.91
CA LYS A 61 -9.87 15.30 7.57
C LYS A 61 -8.51 14.64 7.36
N TYR A 62 -8.53 13.42 6.83
CA TYR A 62 -7.35 12.62 6.56
C TYR A 62 -7.23 12.28 5.09
N MET A 63 -6.08 12.56 4.49
CA MET A 63 -5.76 12.18 3.12
C MET A 63 -5.02 10.84 3.12
N LEU A 64 -5.52 9.90 2.32
CA LEU A 64 -4.93 8.59 2.08
C LEU A 64 -3.69 8.73 1.18
N ILE A 65 -2.55 8.21 1.63
CA ILE A 65 -1.27 8.18 0.89
C ILE A 65 -0.84 6.76 0.49
N SER A 66 -1.73 5.79 0.71
CA SER A 66 -1.63 4.41 0.23
C SER A 66 -2.86 4.02 -0.60
N LEU A 67 -3.11 2.73 -0.77
CA LEU A 67 -4.38 2.19 -1.27
C LEU A 67 -5.19 1.68 -0.08
N LEU A 68 -6.52 1.78 -0.19
CA LEU A 68 -7.44 1.30 0.85
C LEU A 68 -8.47 0.36 0.24
N HIS A 69 -8.53 -0.88 0.73
CA HIS A 69 -9.69 -1.73 0.56
C HIS A 69 -10.49 -1.70 1.87
N PRO A 70 -11.68 -1.08 1.90
CA PRO A 70 -12.42 -0.88 3.14
C PRO A 70 -13.01 -2.19 3.65
N LYS A 71 -13.21 -2.29 4.97
CA LYS A 71 -14.10 -3.31 5.51
C LYS A 71 -15.55 -2.94 5.22
N ALA A 72 -16.43 -3.93 5.21
CA ALA A 72 -17.86 -3.71 4.92
C ALA A 72 -18.50 -2.69 5.89
N GLU A 73 -18.12 -2.72 7.17
CA GLU A 73 -18.58 -1.80 8.21
C GLU A 73 -18.18 -0.33 7.96
N ASP A 74 -17.03 -0.09 7.33
CA ASP A 74 -16.49 1.25 7.09
C ASP A 74 -17.19 1.98 5.91
N ILE A 75 -17.85 1.23 5.02
CA ILE A 75 -18.39 1.76 3.75
C ILE A 75 -19.37 2.90 3.98
N ARG A 76 -20.18 2.83 5.04
CA ARG A 76 -21.16 3.88 5.35
C ARG A 76 -20.48 5.20 5.71
N GLY A 77 -19.51 5.17 6.63
CA GLY A 77 -18.77 6.38 7.03
C GLY A 77 -17.99 7.01 5.88
N ILE A 78 -17.41 6.17 5.02
CA ILE A 78 -16.72 6.62 3.80
C ILE A 78 -17.67 7.37 2.87
N LYS A 79 -18.87 6.83 2.63
CA LYS A 79 -19.86 7.47 1.74
C LYS A 79 -20.35 8.81 2.27
N GLU A 80 -20.49 8.94 3.59
CA GLU A 80 -21.03 10.15 4.22
C GLU A 80 -20.02 11.30 4.24
N THR A 81 -18.71 11.01 4.39
CA THR A 81 -17.68 12.04 4.62
C THR A 81 -16.57 12.10 3.58
N GLY A 82 -16.53 11.11 2.67
CA GLY A 82 -15.40 10.88 1.79
C GLY A 82 -15.40 11.72 0.52
N SER A 83 -14.20 12.09 0.08
CA SER A 83 -13.93 12.61 -1.27
C SER A 83 -12.86 11.72 -1.89
N TYR A 84 -13.26 10.83 -2.79
CA TYR A 84 -12.41 9.70 -3.17
C TYR A 84 -12.52 9.33 -4.64
N GLN A 85 -11.49 8.62 -5.12
CA GLN A 85 -11.51 7.93 -6.40
C GLN A 85 -11.37 6.44 -6.15
N ILE A 86 -12.28 5.65 -6.74
CA ILE A 86 -12.17 4.18 -6.75
C ILE A 86 -11.41 3.77 -8.01
N ILE A 87 -10.44 2.88 -7.85
CA ILE A 87 -9.67 2.32 -8.96
C ILE A 87 -9.70 0.80 -8.90
N ARG A 88 -9.64 0.17 -10.08
CA ARG A 88 -9.50 -1.28 -10.22
C ARG A 88 -8.03 -1.67 -10.21
N ARG A 89 -7.66 -2.63 -9.36
CA ARG A 89 -6.35 -3.30 -9.38
C ARG A 89 -6.55 -4.75 -9.82
N GLY A 90 -5.98 -5.11 -10.96
CA GLY A 90 -6.02 -6.47 -11.51
C GLY A 90 -4.62 -7.01 -11.77
N GLY A 91 -4.51 -7.92 -12.73
CA GLY A 91 -3.25 -8.44 -13.24
C GLY A 91 -3.14 -9.97 -13.15
N PHE A 92 -1.97 -10.49 -13.50
CA PHE A 92 -1.67 -11.92 -13.44
C PHE A 92 -0.78 -12.24 -12.25
N ILE A 93 -0.84 -13.47 -11.77
CA ILE A 93 0.02 -13.99 -10.71
C ILE A 93 1.40 -14.23 -11.32
N TYR A 94 2.43 -13.72 -10.64
CA TYR A 94 3.82 -13.89 -11.03
C TYR A 94 4.46 -14.80 -9.99
N SER A 95 4.44 -16.10 -10.26
CA SER A 95 5.13 -17.13 -9.51
C SER A 95 5.20 -18.36 -10.43
N ASP A 96 6.36 -19.01 -10.45
CA ASP A 96 6.61 -20.18 -11.28
C ASP A 96 6.02 -21.46 -10.66
N ASP A 97 5.62 -21.40 -9.39
CA ASP A 97 5.13 -22.52 -8.58
C ASP A 97 3.63 -22.41 -8.21
N HIS A 98 2.90 -21.42 -8.75
CA HIS A 98 1.50 -21.20 -8.41
C HIS A 98 0.54 -22.19 -9.09
N GLY A 99 0.84 -22.59 -10.33
CA GLY A 99 0.04 -23.50 -11.15
C GLY A 99 0.65 -23.69 -12.53
N ASP A 100 0.14 -24.66 -13.29
CA ASP A 100 0.71 -25.03 -14.59
C ASP A 100 0.55 -23.94 -15.67
N GLU A 101 -0.41 -23.03 -15.49
CA GLU A 101 -0.73 -21.95 -16.41
C GLU A 101 -0.71 -20.57 -15.75
N MET A 102 -0.63 -19.52 -16.56
CA MET A 102 -0.68 -18.14 -16.07
C MET A 102 -2.08 -17.79 -15.54
N VAL A 103 -2.20 -17.70 -14.22
CA VAL A 103 -3.48 -17.41 -13.54
C VAL A 103 -3.72 -15.90 -13.39
N LYS A 104 -4.95 -15.46 -13.73
CA LYS A 104 -5.40 -14.08 -13.49
C LYS A 104 -5.81 -13.90 -12.02
N LYS A 105 -5.31 -12.83 -11.38
CA LYS A 105 -5.71 -12.42 -10.02
C LYS A 105 -7.17 -12.02 -10.00
N ASN A 106 -7.83 -12.22 -8.86
CA ASN A 106 -9.12 -11.59 -8.60
C ASN A 106 -8.96 -10.06 -8.59
N ASP A 107 -9.87 -9.38 -9.29
CA ASP A 107 -9.85 -7.92 -9.36
C ASP A 107 -10.25 -7.33 -8.01
N LEU A 108 -9.47 -6.35 -7.53
CA LEU A 108 -9.74 -5.65 -6.28
C LEU A 108 -10.05 -4.19 -6.58
N HIS A 109 -11.20 -3.71 -6.12
CA HIS A 109 -11.55 -2.29 -6.16
C HIS A 109 -11.10 -1.64 -4.85
N VAL A 110 -10.33 -0.57 -4.98
CA VAL A 110 -9.70 0.13 -3.84
C VAL A 110 -9.85 1.63 -4.00
N PHE A 111 -9.86 2.35 -2.89
CA PHE A 111 -9.69 3.80 -2.92
C PHE A 111 -8.25 4.14 -3.27
N ASN A 112 -8.08 5.12 -4.15
CA ASN A 112 -6.79 5.57 -4.62
C ASN A 112 -6.16 6.54 -3.61
N SER A 113 -4.83 6.64 -3.65
CA SER A 113 -4.11 7.69 -2.93
C SER A 113 -4.60 9.08 -3.39
N GLY A 114 -4.66 10.02 -2.44
CA GLY A 114 -5.28 11.33 -2.60
C GLY A 114 -6.74 11.39 -2.15
N SER A 115 -7.39 10.23 -1.93
CA SER A 115 -8.73 10.18 -1.34
C SER A 115 -8.72 10.74 0.09
N CYS A 116 -9.73 11.51 0.47
CA CYS A 116 -9.85 12.10 1.80
C CYS A 116 -11.09 11.60 2.54
N PHE A 117 -10.97 11.38 3.85
CA PHE A 117 -12.04 10.89 4.71
C PHE A 117 -12.10 11.66 6.03
N GLY A 118 -13.23 11.56 6.74
CA GLY A 118 -13.39 12.17 8.08
C GLY A 118 -12.59 11.47 9.18
N GLU A 119 -12.16 10.23 8.94
CA GLU A 119 -11.41 9.39 9.90
C GLU A 119 -10.41 8.47 9.17
N LYS A 120 -9.59 7.75 9.94
CA LYS A 120 -8.62 6.79 9.39
C LYS A 120 -9.22 5.38 9.35
N TYR A 121 -9.49 4.87 8.15
CA TYR A 121 -9.95 3.49 7.97
C TYR A 121 -8.77 2.52 7.85
N HIS A 122 -8.82 1.39 8.54
CA HIS A 122 -7.67 0.46 8.61
C HIS A 122 -7.41 -0.25 7.28
N GLY A 123 -8.49 -0.67 6.62
CA GLY A 123 -8.45 -1.56 5.46
C GLY A 123 -7.89 -2.94 5.78
N GLU A 124 -7.38 -3.63 4.75
CA GLU A 124 -6.91 -5.00 4.86
C GLU A 124 -5.80 -5.38 3.87
N VAL A 125 -5.17 -6.53 4.15
CA VAL A 125 -4.34 -7.25 3.18
C VAL A 125 -5.22 -8.29 2.51
N ALA A 126 -5.80 -7.92 1.37
CA ALA A 126 -6.80 -8.73 0.69
C ALA A 126 -6.15 -9.92 -0.03
N SER A 127 -6.78 -11.09 0.07
CA SER A 127 -6.46 -12.23 -0.80
C SER A 127 -6.99 -11.95 -2.21
N VAL A 128 -6.12 -12.07 -3.21
CA VAL A 128 -6.45 -11.94 -4.63
C VAL A 128 -6.14 -13.22 -5.42
N SER A 129 -5.92 -14.32 -4.69
CA SER A 129 -5.74 -15.66 -5.25
C SER A 129 -6.95 -16.06 -6.09
N ASN A 130 -6.70 -16.83 -7.14
CA ASN A 130 -7.74 -17.41 -7.98
C ASN A 130 -7.37 -18.88 -8.25
N GLY A 131 -7.47 -19.70 -7.21
CA GLY A 131 -6.89 -21.05 -7.18
C GLY A 131 -5.39 -21.05 -6.84
N GLY A 132 -4.70 -22.11 -7.26
CA GLY A 132 -3.26 -22.29 -7.14
C GLY A 132 -2.76 -22.86 -5.81
N SER A 133 -1.45 -23.05 -5.73
CA SER A 133 -0.75 -23.77 -4.64
C SER A 133 -0.55 -22.96 -3.36
N HIS A 134 -0.54 -21.63 -3.45
CA HIS A 134 -0.29 -20.74 -2.32
C HIS A 134 -1.11 -19.45 -2.44
N PRO A 135 -1.40 -18.75 -1.33
CA PRO A 135 -2.15 -17.51 -1.38
C PRO A 135 -1.36 -16.38 -2.05
N VAL A 136 -2.09 -15.43 -2.64
CA VAL A 136 -1.57 -14.22 -3.26
C VAL A 136 -2.27 -13.03 -2.64
N TYR A 137 -1.48 -12.09 -2.13
CA TYR A 137 -1.99 -10.97 -1.36
C TYR A 137 -1.82 -9.64 -2.08
N ARG A 138 -2.71 -8.70 -1.76
CA ARG A 138 -2.56 -7.30 -2.11
C ARG A 138 -2.66 -6.45 -0.85
N TYR A 139 -1.61 -5.68 -0.58
CA TYR A 139 -1.62 -4.70 0.48
C TYR A 139 -2.57 -3.55 0.13
N ALA A 140 -3.60 -3.35 0.95
CA ALA A 140 -4.57 -2.27 0.80
C ALA A 140 -4.98 -1.72 2.18
N LYS A 141 -4.00 -1.62 3.09
CA LYS A 141 -4.17 -0.97 4.39
C LYS A 141 -3.96 0.54 4.25
N GLY A 142 -4.85 1.30 4.89
CA GLY A 142 -4.84 2.74 4.85
C GLY A 142 -3.63 3.33 5.58
N PHE A 143 -2.95 4.28 4.92
CA PHE A 143 -1.89 5.10 5.50
C PHE A 143 -2.21 6.56 5.19
N TYR A 144 -2.11 7.46 6.18
CA TYR A 144 -2.79 8.75 6.14
C TYR A 144 -1.92 9.91 6.59
N MET A 145 -2.25 11.10 6.09
CA MET A 145 -1.81 12.38 6.64
C MET A 145 -3.02 13.24 7.03
N GLY A 146 -2.92 13.98 8.14
CA GLY A 146 -3.92 14.95 8.56
C GLY A 146 -3.81 16.24 7.73
N VAL A 147 -4.90 16.63 7.08
CA VAL A 147 -4.94 17.83 6.21
C VAL A 147 -5.94 18.85 6.74
N LEU A 148 -5.76 20.12 6.40
CA LEU A 148 -6.75 21.15 6.71
C LEU A 148 -8.04 20.89 5.91
N PRO A 149 -9.22 21.04 6.53
CA PRO A 149 -10.45 21.12 5.76
C PRO A 149 -10.40 22.38 4.89
N TRP A 150 -10.85 22.23 3.64
CA TRP A 150 -11.07 23.33 2.71
C TRP A 150 -12.44 23.98 2.94
#